data_AF-A0A2S9XCT5-F1
#
_entry.id   AF-A0A2S9XCT5-F1
#
_cell.length_a   1.000
_cell.length_b   1.000
_cell.length_c   1.000
_cell.angle_alpha   90.00
_cell.angle_beta   90.00
_cell.angle_gamma   90.00
#
_symmetry.space_group_name_H-M   'P 1'
#
loop_
_entity.id
_entity.type
_entity.pdbx_description
1 polymer ?
#
loop_
_entity_poly.entity_id
_entity_poly.type
_entity_poly.pdbx_seq_one_letter_code
_entity_poly.pdbx_strand_id
1 'polypeptide(L)'
;MNRCALPLSLACLVLSTGCPADPGTERLTFTTGLTFDGDGDGDSAETGAEGGTESGSSETGDGDGYGDSGDGDGDGDGDSGDGDDDSGDGDGDTGPLCGNAVVDPGEECDVGNETMFCDADCTFAVCGDGYHNTLSEECDDGNSENTDGCVGPCELATCGDTFVQEGVEECDDGNQDNDDDCTSQCMAAVCGDGFVHAQDEECDDANMIDTDACTAQCTASYCGDGVLWEGMETCDDGNMDDTDACPTSCEPAVCGDGFVHAGFEDCDDGNMIDDDFCANDCTGIGYTACFESDFGVLNNGDPWVICSIDQNSAWVAANTGGTYQADEICNFLGFNTLSNWGGTCGDVCGYCEGGASSCQNPGSMNFDGGGDGNFPQLSFTVHWLCTNN
;
A
#
# COMPACT_ATOMS: atom_id res chain seq x y z
N MET A 1 -6.72 8.79 -36.81
CA MET A 1 -7.32 10.05 -37.33
C MET A 1 -8.83 9.96 -37.17
N ASN A 2 -9.40 11.04 -36.61
CA ASN A 2 -10.81 11.42 -36.48
C ASN A 2 -11.69 10.77 -35.39
N ARG A 3 -11.89 11.61 -34.35
CA ARG A 3 -12.92 11.62 -33.30
C ARG A 3 -14.26 12.17 -33.83
N CYS A 4 -15.38 11.78 -33.17
CA CYS A 4 -16.54 12.59 -32.76
C CYS A 4 -17.56 11.64 -32.08
N ALA A 5 -17.76 11.69 -30.76
CA ALA A 5 -18.58 12.62 -29.96
C ALA A 5 -20.11 12.30 -29.98
N LEU A 6 -20.63 12.04 -28.77
CA LEU A 6 -22.02 11.77 -28.31
C LEU A 6 -23.07 12.85 -28.72
N PRO A 7 -24.32 12.86 -28.16
CA PRO A 7 -25.41 11.88 -28.14
C PRO A 7 -26.73 12.54 -28.65
N LEU A 8 -27.84 11.80 -28.81
CA LEU A 8 -29.15 12.45 -28.92
C LEU A 8 -30.25 11.71 -28.15
N SER A 9 -30.69 12.38 -27.09
CA SER A 9 -31.94 12.18 -26.37
C SER A 9 -33.14 12.24 -27.33
N LEU A 10 -34.11 11.32 -27.17
CA LEU A 10 -35.44 11.50 -27.72
C LEU A 10 -36.50 11.03 -26.71
N ALA A 11 -37.03 11.99 -25.97
CA ALA A 11 -38.32 11.90 -25.32
C ALA A 11 -39.41 11.64 -26.38
N CYS A 12 -40.24 10.61 -26.18
CA CYS A 12 -41.48 10.44 -26.92
C CYS A 12 -42.66 10.45 -25.94
N LEU A 13 -43.32 11.60 -25.90
CA LEU A 13 -44.62 11.83 -25.32
C LEU A 13 -45.68 11.41 -26.34
N VAL A 14 -46.43 10.32 -26.12
CA VAL A 14 -47.73 10.12 -26.78
C VAL A 14 -48.78 9.54 -25.84
N LEU A 15 -49.80 10.37 -25.65
CA LEU A 15 -51.16 10.19 -25.17
C LEU A 15 -51.74 8.77 -24.98
N SER A 16 -52.34 8.63 -23.78
CA SER A 16 -53.63 7.98 -23.50
C SER A 16 -54.56 7.79 -24.71
N THR A 17 -55.05 6.57 -24.92
CA THR A 17 -56.49 6.22 -24.91
C THR A 17 -56.71 4.73 -25.19
N GLY A 18 -57.57 4.10 -24.39
CA GLY A 18 -58.51 3.08 -24.87
C GLY A 18 -58.09 1.61 -24.75
N CYS A 19 -58.51 0.98 -23.65
CA CYS A 19 -58.88 -0.44 -23.68
C CYS A 19 -60.26 -0.56 -24.37
N PRO A 20 -60.45 -1.56 -25.25
CA PRO A 20 -61.58 -2.45 -25.05
C PRO A 20 -61.21 -3.94 -25.22
N ALA A 21 -61.98 -4.73 -24.48
CA ALA A 21 -61.90 -6.17 -24.27
C ALA A 21 -61.96 -7.07 -25.54
N ASP A 22 -61.21 -8.18 -25.45
CA ASP A 22 -61.50 -9.61 -25.82
C ASP A 22 -62.06 -9.92 -27.24
N PRO A 23 -61.95 -11.12 -27.87
CA PRO A 23 -61.29 -12.37 -27.48
C PRO A 23 -60.47 -13.09 -28.57
N GLY A 24 -59.56 -13.95 -28.11
CA GLY A 24 -59.30 -15.25 -28.74
C GLY A 24 -58.30 -15.36 -29.89
N THR A 25 -57.80 -16.60 -29.98
CA THR A 25 -57.14 -17.29 -31.09
C THR A 25 -55.61 -17.14 -31.28
N GLU A 26 -54.96 -18.29 -31.03
CA GLU A 26 -54.06 -19.00 -31.94
C GLU A 26 -52.55 -18.72 -31.91
N ARG A 27 -51.88 -19.71 -31.29
CA ARG A 27 -50.79 -20.52 -31.89
C ARG A 27 -49.81 -19.79 -32.81
N LEU A 28 -48.59 -19.62 -32.32
CA LEU A 28 -47.39 -19.73 -33.15
C LEU A 28 -46.51 -20.86 -32.61
N THR A 29 -46.59 -21.99 -33.31
CA THR A 29 -45.58 -23.04 -33.28
C THR A 29 -44.52 -22.66 -34.30
N PHE A 30 -43.24 -22.63 -33.92
CA PHE A 30 -42.15 -22.76 -34.88
C PHE A 30 -41.21 -23.86 -34.42
N THR A 31 -41.17 -24.93 -35.23
CA THR A 31 -40.16 -25.97 -35.21
C THR A 31 -39.35 -25.84 -36.48
N THR A 32 -38.04 -25.62 -36.34
CA THR A 32 -36.95 -26.02 -37.24
C THR A 32 -35.70 -25.99 -36.35
N GLY A 33 -34.99 -27.06 -36.00
CA GLY A 33 -34.78 -28.33 -36.69
C GLY A 33 -33.69 -28.18 -37.73
N LEU A 34 -32.41 -28.18 -37.34
CA LEU A 34 -31.28 -28.73 -38.11
C LEU A 34 -30.10 -29.09 -37.19
N THR A 35 -29.77 -30.38 -37.24
CA THR A 35 -28.55 -31.06 -36.81
C THR A 35 -27.42 -30.85 -37.80
N PHE A 36 -26.16 -30.86 -37.34
CA PHE A 36 -25.01 -31.25 -38.16
C PHE A 36 -24.09 -32.17 -37.35
N ASP A 37 -24.08 -33.44 -37.76
CA ASP A 37 -22.99 -34.40 -37.56
C ASP A 37 -21.85 -34.06 -38.54
N GLY A 38 -20.61 -34.42 -38.19
CA GLY A 38 -19.48 -34.36 -39.11
C GLY A 38 -18.16 -34.74 -38.49
N ASP A 39 -17.92 -36.05 -38.40
CA ASP A 39 -16.67 -36.71 -38.06
C ASP A 39 -15.47 -36.25 -38.93
N GLY A 40 -14.27 -36.36 -38.34
CA GLY A 40 -13.00 -36.14 -39.04
C GLY A 40 -11.82 -36.73 -38.29
N ASP A 41 -11.69 -38.06 -38.36
CA ASP A 41 -10.51 -38.85 -38.00
C ASP A 41 -9.23 -38.37 -38.73
N GLY A 42 -8.08 -38.47 -38.06
CA GLY A 42 -6.78 -38.10 -38.63
C GLY A 42 -5.59 -38.52 -37.78
N ASP A 43 -5.35 -39.82 -37.77
CA ASP A 43 -4.29 -40.62 -37.15
C ASP A 43 -2.82 -40.12 -37.22
N SER A 44 -2.06 -40.56 -36.19
CA SER A 44 -0.65 -41.04 -36.23
C SER A 44 0.49 -40.02 -36.43
N ALA A 45 1.68 -40.16 -35.86
CA ALA A 45 2.27 -41.07 -34.88
C ALA A 45 3.69 -40.57 -34.54
N GLU A 46 4.17 -41.01 -33.36
CA GLU A 46 5.55 -41.47 -33.08
C GLU A 46 6.77 -40.59 -33.41
N THR A 47 7.51 -40.24 -32.36
CA THR A 47 8.82 -40.81 -31.95
C THR A 47 9.41 -39.80 -30.96
N GLY A 48 9.92 -40.12 -29.77
CA GLY A 48 10.66 -41.29 -29.35
C GLY A 48 11.92 -40.78 -28.64
N ALA A 49 12.04 -41.11 -27.35
CA ALA A 49 13.28 -41.31 -26.57
C ALA A 49 14.27 -40.14 -26.36
N GLU A 50 15.17 -40.11 -25.38
CA GLU A 50 15.36 -40.68 -24.04
C GLU A 50 16.70 -40.06 -23.55
N GLY A 51 16.84 -39.86 -22.24
CA GLY A 51 18.13 -39.72 -21.53
C GLY A 51 18.88 -38.41 -21.77
N GLY A 52 19.60 -37.83 -20.82
CA GLY A 52 20.15 -38.34 -19.56
C GLY A 52 21.46 -37.60 -19.31
N THR A 53 21.51 -36.89 -18.18
CA THR A 53 22.65 -36.74 -17.25
C THR A 53 23.97 -36.06 -17.66
N GLU A 54 24.38 -35.21 -16.71
CA GLU A 54 25.73 -35.00 -16.12
C GLU A 54 26.56 -33.76 -16.51
N SER A 55 27.06 -33.18 -15.43
CA SER A 55 28.01 -32.10 -15.23
C SER A 55 29.34 -32.29 -15.95
N GLY A 56 30.06 -31.20 -16.21
CA GLY A 56 31.47 -31.27 -16.60
C GLY A 56 32.08 -29.94 -17.02
N SER A 57 33.03 -29.48 -16.22
CA SER A 57 33.85 -28.27 -16.36
C SER A 57 34.81 -28.29 -17.56
N SER A 58 35.43 -27.11 -17.77
CA SER A 58 36.77 -26.83 -18.36
C SER A 58 36.93 -26.57 -19.87
N GLU A 59 37.34 -25.32 -20.13
CA GLU A 59 38.41 -24.79 -20.99
C GLU A 59 38.48 -25.07 -22.51
N THR A 60 38.61 -23.99 -23.29
CA THR A 60 39.74 -23.59 -24.18
C THR A 60 39.28 -22.39 -25.03
N GLY A 61 39.94 -21.22 -24.97
CA GLY A 61 41.02 -20.76 -25.90
C GLY A 61 40.40 -19.78 -26.93
N ASP A 62 41.00 -18.73 -27.49
CA ASP A 62 42.31 -18.07 -27.46
C ASP A 62 42.11 -16.66 -28.06
N GLY A 63 42.96 -15.68 -27.75
CA GLY A 63 42.90 -14.36 -28.38
C GLY A 63 44.02 -13.41 -27.97
N ASP A 64 45.24 -13.68 -28.46
CA ASP A 64 46.42 -12.81 -28.37
C ASP A 64 46.26 -11.49 -29.14
N GLY A 65 46.91 -10.41 -28.68
CA GLY A 65 47.03 -9.17 -29.47
C GLY A 65 47.72 -7.99 -28.79
N TYR A 66 49.04 -7.99 -28.85
CA TYR A 66 50.05 -6.98 -28.46
C TYR A 66 49.99 -5.71 -29.34
N GLY A 67 50.32 -4.55 -28.75
CA GLY A 67 50.47 -3.28 -29.47
C GLY A 67 50.97 -2.13 -28.60
N ASP A 68 52.27 -2.15 -28.30
CA ASP A 68 53.09 -1.03 -27.82
C ASP A 68 53.38 -0.04 -28.97
N SER A 69 53.35 1.27 -28.68
CA SER A 69 54.18 2.36 -29.28
C SER A 69 53.63 3.72 -28.82
N GLY A 70 54.43 4.54 -28.13
CA GLY A 70 54.06 5.94 -27.91
C GLY A 70 54.91 6.71 -26.92
N ASP A 71 56.19 6.87 -27.23
CA ASP A 71 57.21 7.64 -26.51
C ASP A 71 56.80 9.08 -26.16
N GLY A 72 57.25 9.54 -24.99
CA GLY A 72 57.19 10.93 -24.54
C GLY A 72 58.29 11.20 -23.54
N ASP A 73 59.49 11.49 -24.06
CA ASP A 73 60.67 11.92 -23.32
C ASP A 73 60.39 13.17 -22.48
N GLY A 74 60.85 13.15 -21.23
CA GLY A 74 60.84 14.27 -20.31
C GLY A 74 61.87 14.06 -19.22
N ASP A 75 63.15 14.18 -19.59
CA ASP A 75 64.26 14.32 -18.64
C ASP A 75 64.01 15.53 -17.73
N GLY A 76 64.03 15.28 -16.43
CA GLY A 76 63.96 16.28 -15.38
C GLY A 76 64.75 15.78 -14.18
N ASP A 77 66.08 15.72 -14.34
CA ASP A 77 67.02 15.61 -13.23
C ASP A 77 66.78 16.78 -12.26
N GLY A 78 66.15 16.47 -11.13
CA GLY A 78 65.94 17.36 -10.00
C GLY A 78 66.42 16.70 -8.73
N ASP A 79 67.68 16.27 -8.71
CA ASP A 79 68.43 16.05 -7.49
C ASP A 79 68.45 17.38 -6.72
N SER A 80 67.82 17.39 -5.56
CA SER A 80 67.83 18.51 -4.61
C SER A 80 67.84 17.94 -3.20
N GLY A 81 68.99 17.37 -2.84
CA GLY A 81 69.60 17.61 -1.54
C GLY A 81 69.13 16.72 -0.40
N ASP A 82 69.45 15.43 -0.47
CA ASP A 82 69.82 14.70 0.75
C ASP A 82 71.21 15.20 1.15
N GLY A 83 71.25 16.25 1.97
CA GLY A 83 72.48 16.92 2.35
C GLY A 83 72.44 17.38 3.79
N ASP A 84 72.38 16.45 4.74
CA ASP A 84 72.78 16.66 6.13
C ASP A 84 73.56 15.44 6.66
N ASP A 85 74.63 15.07 5.94
CA ASP A 85 75.84 14.57 6.61
C ASP A 85 76.56 15.80 7.16
N ASP A 86 76.14 16.27 8.34
CA ASP A 86 76.85 17.33 9.06
C ASP A 86 78.18 16.78 9.60
N SER A 87 79.14 16.70 8.68
CA SER A 87 80.54 16.46 8.95
C SER A 87 81.12 17.74 9.55
N GLY A 88 80.87 17.91 10.85
CA GLY A 88 81.42 18.91 11.76
C GLY A 88 82.41 19.90 11.16
N ASP A 89 81.89 21.08 10.84
CA ASP A 89 82.70 22.28 10.77
C ASP A 89 83.12 22.67 12.20
N GLY A 90 84.42 22.54 12.44
CA GLY A 90 85.06 22.84 13.72
C GLY A 90 85.27 24.33 13.95
N ASP A 91 84.20 25.13 13.84
CA ASP A 91 84.12 26.47 14.40
C ASP A 91 83.30 26.42 15.69
N GLY A 92 83.97 26.73 16.79
CA GLY A 92 83.35 26.85 18.11
C GLY A 92 82.42 28.05 18.17
N ASP A 93 81.25 27.95 17.55
CA ASP A 93 80.09 28.72 17.91
C ASP A 93 79.60 28.20 19.25
N THR A 94 80.09 28.85 20.32
CA THR A 94 79.58 28.68 21.68
C THR A 94 78.20 29.35 21.83
N GLY A 95 77.34 29.18 20.84
CA GLY A 95 75.92 29.47 20.95
C GLY A 95 75.24 28.37 21.77
N PRO A 96 74.10 28.66 22.42
CA PRO A 96 73.24 27.60 22.96
C PRO A 96 72.95 26.60 21.83
N LEU A 97 73.33 25.33 22.03
CA LEU A 97 73.15 24.27 21.05
C LEU A 97 72.04 23.36 21.56
N CYS A 98 70.85 23.50 20.99
CA CYS A 98 69.76 22.59 21.31
C CYS A 98 70.16 21.13 21.01
N GLY A 99 69.81 20.21 21.90
CA GLY A 99 70.11 18.78 21.77
C GLY A 99 71.47 18.37 22.35
N ASN A 100 72.08 19.18 23.21
CA ASN A 100 73.34 18.85 23.87
C ASN A 100 73.15 18.22 25.27
N ALA A 101 71.90 18.01 25.68
CA ALA A 101 71.46 17.53 26.99
C ALA A 101 71.78 18.50 28.15
N VAL A 102 71.88 19.80 27.86
CA VAL A 102 72.06 20.87 28.85
C VAL A 102 71.19 22.05 28.47
N VAL A 103 70.22 22.39 29.33
CA VAL A 103 69.36 23.55 29.13
C VAL A 103 70.17 24.84 29.15
N ASP A 104 70.37 25.45 27.99
CA ASP A 104 71.08 26.70 27.78
C ASP A 104 70.13 27.93 27.77
N PRO A 105 70.65 29.17 27.89
CA PRO A 105 69.81 30.37 27.89
C PRO A 105 69.05 30.54 26.56
N GLY A 106 67.71 30.40 26.61
CA GLY A 106 66.83 30.48 25.45
C GLY A 106 66.06 29.19 25.19
N GLU A 107 66.48 28.09 25.80
CA GLU A 107 65.81 26.78 25.74
C GLU A 107 64.82 26.62 26.91
N GLU A 108 63.73 25.92 26.66
CA GLU A 108 62.75 25.56 27.69
C GLU A 108 63.07 24.19 28.29
N CYS A 109 63.64 23.30 27.47
CA CYS A 109 64.14 21.98 27.83
C CYS A 109 65.32 21.59 26.92
N ASP A 110 66.16 20.65 27.34
CA ASP A 110 67.15 19.98 26.49
C ASP A 110 67.54 18.66 27.14
N VAL A 111 67.09 17.56 26.55
CA VAL A 111 67.38 16.20 26.99
C VAL A 111 68.25 15.42 25.98
N GLY A 112 68.82 16.15 25.01
CA GLY A 112 69.73 15.63 23.99
C GLY A 112 69.07 15.08 22.72
N ASN A 113 67.79 14.73 22.78
CA ASN A 113 66.95 14.32 21.64
C ASN A 113 65.48 14.59 21.97
N GLU A 114 64.59 14.46 20.99
CA GLU A 114 63.13 14.55 21.17
C GLU A 114 62.60 13.50 22.17
N THR A 115 61.67 13.92 23.02
CA THR A 115 60.93 13.07 23.98
C THR A 115 59.49 13.55 24.10
N MET A 116 58.63 12.80 24.78
CA MET A 116 57.22 13.18 25.03
C MET A 116 57.01 14.51 25.81
N PHE A 117 58.08 15.20 26.21
CA PHE A 117 58.02 16.44 27.00
C PHE A 117 58.96 17.53 26.46
N CYS A 118 59.71 17.25 25.39
CA CYS A 118 60.74 18.14 24.87
C CYS A 118 60.94 17.89 23.39
N ASP A 119 60.78 18.93 22.60
CA ASP A 119 60.88 18.91 21.14
C ASP A 119 62.34 18.92 20.69
N ALA A 120 62.58 18.61 19.42
CA ALA A 120 63.93 18.62 18.89
C ALA A 120 64.51 20.05 18.71
N ASP A 121 63.69 21.10 18.85
CA ASP A 121 64.10 22.50 18.87
C ASP A 121 64.16 23.10 20.29
N CYS A 122 64.06 22.26 21.32
CA CYS A 122 64.23 22.61 22.73
C CYS A 122 63.11 23.49 23.34
N THR A 123 61.92 23.45 22.74
CA THR A 123 60.66 23.84 23.37
C THR A 123 60.01 22.66 24.10
N PHE A 124 59.09 22.96 25.02
CA PHE A 124 58.28 21.90 25.61
C PHE A 124 57.28 21.37 24.59
N ALA A 125 57.21 20.05 24.46
CA ALA A 125 56.19 19.37 23.64
C ALA A 125 54.79 19.73 24.11
N VAL A 126 54.19 20.72 23.46
CA VAL A 126 52.88 21.27 23.79
C VAL A 126 52.08 21.39 22.52
N CYS A 127 50.96 20.68 22.48
CA CYS A 127 50.00 20.79 21.41
C CYS A 127 49.67 22.24 21.01
N GLY A 128 49.88 22.57 19.74
CA GLY A 128 49.63 23.87 19.14
C GLY A 128 50.80 24.83 19.18
N ASP A 129 52.02 24.36 19.43
CA ASP A 129 53.23 25.20 19.47
C ASP A 129 53.90 25.36 18.09
N GLY A 130 53.45 24.60 17.09
CA GLY A 130 53.95 24.62 15.71
C GLY A 130 55.00 23.55 15.44
N TYR A 131 55.30 22.70 16.42
CA TYR A 131 56.25 21.60 16.32
C TYR A 131 55.53 20.26 16.55
N HIS A 132 55.42 19.45 15.49
CA HIS A 132 54.77 18.15 15.59
C HIS A 132 55.69 17.10 16.24
N ASN A 133 55.48 16.86 17.54
CA ASN A 133 56.23 15.87 18.30
C ASN A 133 55.61 14.46 18.14
N THR A 134 56.15 13.68 17.21
CA THR A 134 55.61 12.34 16.86
C THR A 134 55.62 11.31 18.00
N LEU A 135 56.26 11.61 19.13
CA LEU A 135 56.25 10.75 20.33
C LEU A 135 55.13 11.13 21.32
N SER A 136 54.53 12.30 21.19
CA SER A 136 53.49 12.82 22.09
C SER A 136 52.17 13.15 21.39
N GLU A 137 52.20 13.46 20.09
CA GLU A 137 51.12 14.08 19.34
C GLU A 137 50.87 13.32 18.03
N GLU A 138 49.63 13.31 17.54
CA GLU A 138 49.28 12.75 16.23
C GLU A 138 49.24 13.83 15.12
N CYS A 139 49.11 15.09 15.52
CA CYS A 139 49.14 16.29 14.67
C CYS A 139 49.65 17.49 15.47
N ASP A 140 50.09 18.54 14.78
CA ASP A 140 50.26 19.88 15.34
C ASP A 140 50.07 20.90 14.21
N ASP A 141 49.17 21.85 14.39
CA ASP A 141 48.87 22.90 13.42
C ASP A 141 49.24 24.31 13.91
N GLY A 142 50.02 24.38 14.99
CA GLY A 142 50.52 25.63 15.58
C GLY A 142 49.46 26.51 16.21
N ASN A 143 48.29 25.96 16.55
CA ASN A 143 47.26 26.71 17.26
C ASN A 143 46.45 25.82 18.22
N SER A 144 45.45 26.38 18.89
CA SER A 144 44.63 25.67 19.90
C SER A 144 43.14 25.69 19.57
N GLU A 145 42.80 25.92 18.31
CA GLU A 145 41.43 25.83 17.80
C GLU A 145 41.13 24.35 17.54
N ASN A 146 39.94 23.88 17.90
CA ASN A 146 39.55 22.48 17.70
C ASN A 146 38.66 22.29 16.47
N THR A 147 38.56 23.30 15.59
CA THR A 147 37.65 23.29 14.43
C THR A 147 38.39 23.25 13.10
N ASP A 148 39.66 22.84 13.14
CA ASP A 148 40.53 22.60 12.01
C ASP A 148 41.01 21.13 12.04
N GLY A 149 42.18 20.84 11.46
CA GLY A 149 42.63 19.46 11.28
C GLY A 149 43.20 18.80 12.54
N CYS A 150 43.40 19.55 13.62
CA CYS A 150 44.03 19.04 14.84
C CYS A 150 43.24 19.48 16.07
N VAL A 151 42.60 18.52 16.75
CA VAL A 151 41.82 18.81 17.95
C VAL A 151 42.68 18.61 19.19
N GLY A 152 42.53 19.48 20.18
CA GLY A 152 43.17 19.29 21.48
C GLY A 152 42.72 17.97 22.11
N PRO A 153 43.64 17.07 22.52
CA PRO A 153 45.05 17.28 22.85
C PRO A 153 46.06 16.82 21.76
N CYS A 154 45.94 17.36 20.54
CA CYS A 154 46.73 17.00 19.36
C CYS A 154 46.43 15.59 18.83
N GLU A 155 45.13 15.32 18.75
CA GLU A 155 44.54 14.20 18.03
C GLU A 155 44.00 14.71 16.69
N LEU A 156 44.04 13.87 15.67
CA LEU A 156 43.47 14.24 14.37
C LEU A 156 41.97 14.47 14.50
N ALA A 157 41.47 15.51 13.85
CA ALA A 157 40.03 15.75 13.76
C ALA A 157 39.34 14.56 13.06
N THR A 158 38.27 14.06 13.67
CA THR A 158 37.49 12.93 13.15
C THR A 158 36.02 13.11 13.46
N CYS A 159 35.15 12.64 12.57
CA CYS A 159 33.73 12.56 12.84
C CYS A 159 33.43 11.81 14.17
N GLY A 160 32.65 12.45 15.04
CA GLY A 160 32.32 12.00 16.38
C GLY A 160 33.28 12.53 17.47
N ASP A 161 34.08 13.56 17.18
CA ASP A 161 35.02 14.15 18.15
C ASP A 161 34.45 15.35 18.93
N THR A 162 33.17 15.65 18.75
CA THR A 162 32.39 16.76 19.33
C THR A 162 32.64 18.14 18.73
N PHE A 163 33.50 18.25 17.73
CA PHE A 163 33.79 19.51 17.04
C PHE A 163 33.31 19.43 15.60
N VAL A 164 32.70 20.52 15.12
CA VAL A 164 32.26 20.62 13.72
C VAL A 164 33.30 21.41 12.91
N GLN A 165 33.92 20.77 11.92
CA GLN A 165 34.87 21.38 10.99
C GLN A 165 34.16 21.93 9.74
N GLU A 166 34.10 23.26 9.63
CA GLU A 166 33.35 23.96 8.58
C GLU A 166 33.80 23.54 7.16
N GLY A 167 32.87 22.98 6.40
CA GLY A 167 33.09 22.58 5.01
C GLY A 167 33.79 21.23 4.83
N VAL A 168 34.12 20.55 5.93
CA VAL A 168 34.54 19.14 5.94
C VAL A 168 33.36 18.25 6.32
N GLU A 169 32.59 18.67 7.33
CA GLU A 169 31.43 17.94 7.81
C GLU A 169 30.23 18.86 8.08
N GLU A 170 29.03 18.28 8.08
CA GLU A 170 27.77 19.03 8.24
C GLU A 170 27.29 19.06 9.70
N CYS A 171 27.65 18.06 10.49
CA CYS A 171 27.32 17.90 11.90
C CYS A 171 28.43 17.10 12.61
N ASP A 172 28.45 17.12 13.93
CA ASP A 172 29.22 16.20 14.77
C ASP A 172 28.50 16.15 16.13
N ASP A 173 28.08 14.96 16.54
CA ASP A 173 27.32 14.77 17.78
C ASP A 173 28.13 14.05 18.87
N GLY A 174 29.43 13.83 18.62
CA GLY A 174 30.35 13.18 19.53
C GLY A 174 30.30 11.66 19.55
N ASN A 175 29.65 11.03 18.57
CA ASN A 175 29.58 9.58 18.48
C ASN A 175 29.67 9.05 17.02
N GLN A 176 29.43 7.75 16.83
CA GLN A 176 29.59 7.03 15.55
C GLN A 176 28.36 6.16 15.24
N ASP A 177 27.21 6.52 15.83
CA ASP A 177 25.90 5.95 15.57
C ASP A 177 25.33 6.57 14.28
N ASN A 178 24.44 5.86 13.60
CA ASN A 178 23.74 6.42 12.45
C ASN A 178 22.25 6.66 12.75
N ASP A 179 21.78 6.26 13.93
CA ASP A 179 20.35 6.32 14.28
C ASP A 179 20.00 7.60 15.09
N ASP A 180 20.89 8.59 15.12
CA ASP A 180 20.69 9.90 15.78
C ASP A 180 20.88 11.07 14.81
N ASP A 181 20.88 12.31 15.32
CA ASP A 181 20.86 13.53 14.51
C ASP A 181 22.06 13.66 13.54
N CYS A 182 23.14 12.89 13.73
CA CYS A 182 24.34 12.95 12.91
C CYS A 182 24.90 11.56 12.58
N THR A 183 24.94 11.22 11.30
CA THR A 183 25.47 9.91 10.88
C THR A 183 26.97 9.76 11.20
N SER A 184 27.46 8.51 11.22
CA SER A 184 28.89 8.17 11.34
C SER A 184 29.80 8.71 10.22
N GLN A 185 29.21 9.34 9.20
CA GLN A 185 29.92 10.06 8.13
C GLN A 185 29.84 11.58 8.29
N CYS A 186 29.32 12.05 9.43
CA CYS A 186 29.09 13.43 9.79
C CYS A 186 28.27 14.21 8.76
N MET A 187 27.28 13.50 8.22
CA MET A 187 26.19 14.03 7.43
C MET A 187 24.96 14.14 8.34
N ALA A 188 24.21 15.23 8.20
CA ALA A 188 22.98 15.40 8.95
C ALA A 188 21.99 14.29 8.64
N ALA A 189 21.29 13.80 9.66
CA ALA A 189 20.16 12.90 9.53
C ALA A 189 19.12 13.48 8.57
N VAL A 190 18.80 12.76 7.50
CA VAL A 190 17.78 13.18 6.53
C VAL A 190 16.93 12.01 6.11
N CYS A 191 15.64 12.29 5.94
CA CYS A 191 14.71 11.34 5.35
C CYS A 191 15.23 10.80 4.01
N GLY A 192 15.22 9.49 3.87
CA GLY A 192 15.67 8.75 2.70
C GLY A 192 17.18 8.44 2.67
N ASP A 193 17.89 8.54 3.80
CA ASP A 193 19.32 8.21 3.87
C ASP A 193 19.63 6.74 4.22
N GLY A 194 18.59 5.97 4.57
CA GLY A 194 18.67 4.55 4.89
C GLY A 194 18.77 4.22 6.37
N PHE A 195 18.73 5.23 7.25
CA PHE A 195 18.72 5.07 8.70
C PHE A 195 17.41 5.60 9.28
N VAL A 196 16.97 5.06 10.42
CA VAL A 196 15.72 5.51 11.06
C VAL A 196 16.05 6.31 12.32
N HIS A 197 15.95 7.62 12.21
CA HIS A 197 16.16 8.59 13.28
C HIS A 197 14.89 8.74 14.13
N ALA A 198 14.69 7.81 15.08
CA ALA A 198 13.43 7.63 15.80
C ALA A 198 12.87 8.86 16.56
N GLN A 199 13.63 9.95 16.69
CA GLN A 199 13.14 11.20 17.27
C GLN A 199 12.48 12.12 16.24
N ASP A 200 12.85 12.02 14.97
CA ASP A 200 12.41 12.91 13.89
C ASP A 200 11.60 12.20 12.80
N GLU A 201 11.72 10.88 12.67
CA GLU A 201 11.03 10.07 11.66
C GLU A 201 10.44 8.76 12.20
N GLU A 202 9.38 8.28 11.52
CA GLU A 202 8.70 7.03 11.84
C GLU A 202 9.25 5.84 11.03
N CYS A 203 9.80 6.12 9.86
CA CYS A 203 10.37 5.15 8.93
C CYS A 203 11.45 5.81 8.06
N ASP A 204 12.21 4.97 7.36
CA ASP A 204 13.10 5.35 6.26
C ASP A 204 13.24 4.15 5.33
N ASP A 205 13.04 4.35 4.02
CA ASP A 205 13.22 3.32 2.98
C ASP A 205 14.30 3.69 1.94
N ALA A 206 15.28 4.48 2.38
CA ALA A 206 16.47 4.91 1.66
C ALA A 206 16.17 5.69 0.37
N ASN A 207 14.99 6.31 0.27
CA ASN A 207 14.61 7.15 -0.83
C ASN A 207 13.55 8.21 -0.44
N MET A 208 13.09 8.99 -1.42
CA MET A 208 12.17 10.12 -1.22
C MET A 208 10.94 10.01 -2.14
N ILE A 209 10.45 8.79 -2.33
CA ILE A 209 9.25 8.48 -3.10
C ILE A 209 8.09 8.42 -2.11
N ASP A 210 6.94 8.99 -2.46
CA ASP A 210 5.78 8.98 -1.56
C ASP A 210 4.98 7.67 -1.65
N THR A 211 5.20 6.88 -2.70
CA THR A 211 4.34 5.75 -3.10
C THR A 211 4.90 4.37 -2.72
N ASP A 212 5.88 4.31 -1.83
CA ASP A 212 6.45 3.07 -1.27
C ASP A 212 6.29 3.02 0.25
N ALA A 213 7.19 2.36 0.96
CA ALA A 213 6.95 1.98 2.35
C ALA A 213 7.01 3.17 3.31
N CYS A 214 7.73 4.22 2.92
CA CYS A 214 7.92 5.42 3.68
C CYS A 214 7.73 6.64 2.78
N THR A 215 6.93 7.62 3.20
CA THR A 215 6.74 8.82 2.38
C THR A 215 8.00 9.69 2.37
N ALA A 216 8.08 10.67 1.46
CA ALA A 216 9.16 11.66 1.45
C ALA A 216 9.11 12.64 2.64
N GLN A 217 8.16 12.46 3.57
CA GLN A 217 8.09 13.15 4.87
C GLN A 217 8.42 12.21 6.03
N CYS A 218 8.93 11.02 5.73
CA CYS A 218 9.30 9.98 6.68
C CYS A 218 8.19 9.56 7.64
N THR A 219 6.98 9.48 7.08
CA THR A 219 5.82 8.86 7.71
C THR A 219 5.58 7.51 7.08
N ALA A 220 5.23 6.50 7.88
CA ALA A 220 4.92 5.19 7.34
C ALA A 220 3.69 5.29 6.43
N SER A 221 3.75 4.65 5.27
CA SER A 221 2.61 4.59 4.34
C SER A 221 1.55 3.62 4.88
N TYR A 222 0.28 3.98 4.76
CA TYR A 222 -0.84 3.13 5.19
C TYR A 222 -2.13 3.46 4.43
N CYS A 223 -2.99 2.46 4.30
CA CYS A 223 -4.32 2.62 3.72
C CYS A 223 -5.11 3.75 4.38
N GLY A 224 -5.58 4.70 3.59
CA GLY A 224 -6.35 5.87 4.01
C GLY A 224 -5.51 7.10 4.33
N ASP A 225 -4.23 7.14 3.93
CA ASP A 225 -3.35 8.29 4.14
C ASP A 225 -3.39 9.32 2.99
N GLY A 226 -4.03 8.96 1.88
CA GLY A 226 -4.21 9.80 0.69
C GLY A 226 -3.17 9.56 -0.40
N VAL A 227 -2.27 8.58 -0.21
CA VAL A 227 -1.16 8.29 -1.11
C VAL A 227 -1.14 6.81 -1.45
N LEU A 228 -1.13 6.49 -2.75
CA LEU A 228 -1.13 5.11 -3.22
C LEU A 228 0.21 4.42 -2.95
N TRP A 229 0.23 3.44 -2.05
CA TRP A 229 1.36 2.54 -1.79
C TRP A 229 1.48 1.45 -2.87
N GLU A 230 2.30 1.72 -3.89
CA GLU A 230 2.45 0.89 -5.08
C GLU A 230 2.82 -0.57 -4.74
N GLY A 231 1.94 -1.49 -5.13
CA GLY A 231 2.15 -2.93 -4.99
C GLY A 231 1.73 -3.52 -3.64
N MET A 232 1.34 -2.69 -2.68
CA MET A 232 0.71 -3.12 -1.41
C MET A 232 -0.78 -2.82 -1.37
N GLU A 233 -1.22 -1.75 -2.02
CA GLU A 233 -2.64 -1.42 -2.22
C GLU A 233 -2.95 -1.06 -3.67
N THR A 234 -4.23 -1.13 -4.03
CA THR A 234 -4.72 -0.86 -5.39
C THR A 234 -5.58 0.40 -5.47
N CYS A 235 -6.01 0.95 -4.33
CA CYS A 235 -6.65 2.24 -4.17
C CYS A 235 -6.24 2.88 -2.83
N ASP A 236 -6.35 4.20 -2.74
CA ASP A 236 -6.35 4.97 -1.50
C ASP A 236 -7.17 6.25 -1.75
N ASP A 237 -8.10 6.58 -0.85
CA ASP A 237 -8.93 7.77 -0.95
C ASP A 237 -8.79 8.76 0.22
N GLY A 238 -7.79 8.54 1.06
CA GLY A 238 -7.44 9.39 2.20
C GLY A 238 -8.35 9.26 3.40
N ASN A 239 -9.09 8.15 3.51
CA ASN A 239 -9.93 7.90 4.66
C ASN A 239 -10.04 6.40 5.02
N MET A 240 -10.77 6.08 6.10
CA MET A 240 -10.94 4.72 6.62
C MET A 240 -12.44 4.36 6.76
N ASP A 241 -13.21 4.58 5.68
CA ASP A 241 -14.64 4.31 5.57
C ASP A 241 -14.88 3.12 4.64
N ASP A 242 -15.56 2.08 5.13
CA ASP A 242 -15.86 0.88 4.34
C ASP A 242 -17.03 1.08 3.36
N THR A 243 -17.60 2.28 3.26
CA THR A 243 -18.82 2.54 2.46
C THR A 243 -18.59 3.40 1.22
N ASP A 244 -17.34 3.61 0.82
CA ASP A 244 -16.97 4.34 -0.39
C ASP A 244 -16.27 3.44 -1.42
N ALA A 245 -15.62 4.04 -2.43
CA ALA A 245 -15.01 3.27 -3.50
C ALA A 245 -13.70 2.56 -3.10
N CYS A 246 -13.09 2.97 -1.98
CA CYS A 246 -11.84 2.42 -1.47
C CYS A 246 -11.99 2.10 0.03
N PRO A 247 -12.58 0.94 0.35
CA PRO A 247 -12.77 0.51 1.73
C PRO A 247 -11.44 0.32 2.48
N THR A 248 -11.51 0.11 3.81
CA THR A 248 -10.32 -0.03 4.68
C THR A 248 -9.42 -1.24 4.37
N SER A 249 -9.85 -2.11 3.45
CA SER A 249 -9.05 -3.20 2.90
C SER A 249 -8.03 -2.72 1.85
N CYS A 250 -8.17 -1.50 1.34
CA CYS A 250 -7.37 -0.93 0.27
C CYS A 250 -7.35 -1.73 -1.04
N GLU A 251 -8.45 -2.45 -1.23
CA GLU A 251 -8.86 -3.05 -2.49
C GLU A 251 -10.17 -2.38 -2.91
N PRO A 252 -10.39 -2.09 -4.20
CA PRO A 252 -11.61 -1.49 -4.70
C PRO A 252 -12.85 -2.20 -4.16
N ALA A 253 -13.85 -1.40 -3.79
CA ALA A 253 -15.19 -1.86 -3.47
C ALA A 253 -15.69 -2.90 -4.49
N VAL A 254 -16.30 -4.00 -4.01
CA VAL A 254 -16.90 -5.01 -4.88
C VAL A 254 -18.31 -5.37 -4.41
N CYS A 255 -19.20 -5.53 -5.37
CA CYS A 255 -20.55 -6.02 -5.15
C CYS A 255 -20.54 -7.36 -4.40
N GLY A 256 -21.25 -7.42 -3.26
CA GLY A 256 -21.38 -8.62 -2.44
C GLY A 256 -20.29 -8.79 -1.38
N ASP A 257 -19.56 -7.73 -1.02
CA ASP A 257 -18.59 -7.74 0.08
C ASP A 257 -19.20 -7.46 1.47
N GLY A 258 -20.51 -7.21 1.51
CA GLY A 258 -21.30 -6.98 2.71
C GLY A 258 -21.49 -5.49 3.05
N PHE A 259 -21.01 -4.58 2.20
CA PHE A 259 -21.17 -3.13 2.35
C PHE A 259 -21.85 -2.54 1.12
N VAL A 260 -22.61 -1.46 1.32
CA VAL A 260 -23.19 -0.71 0.20
C VAL A 260 -22.33 0.51 -0.05
N HIS A 261 -21.61 0.50 -1.17
CA HIS A 261 -20.63 1.52 -1.53
C HIS A 261 -21.25 2.70 -2.26
N ALA A 262 -21.29 3.86 -1.60
CA ALA A 262 -22.00 5.03 -2.08
C ALA A 262 -21.47 5.55 -3.42
N GLY A 263 -22.33 5.52 -4.45
CA GLY A 263 -21.97 5.99 -5.80
C GLY A 263 -21.20 4.99 -6.65
N PHE A 264 -20.87 3.81 -6.09
CA PHE A 264 -20.36 2.66 -6.81
C PHE A 264 -21.48 1.66 -7.12
N GLU A 265 -22.38 1.43 -6.17
CA GLU A 265 -23.51 0.50 -6.31
C GLU A 265 -24.79 0.99 -5.62
N ASP A 266 -25.94 0.40 -5.99
CA ASP A 266 -27.25 0.77 -5.44
C ASP A 266 -27.65 -0.10 -4.23
N CYS A 267 -27.07 -1.29 -4.11
CA CYS A 267 -27.33 -2.32 -3.10
C CYS A 267 -26.13 -3.27 -3.02
N ASP A 268 -26.06 -4.13 -2.00
CA ASP A 268 -25.11 -5.24 -1.92
C ASP A 268 -25.89 -6.55 -2.15
N ASP A 269 -25.54 -7.30 -3.20
CA ASP A 269 -26.25 -8.55 -3.55
C ASP A 269 -26.04 -9.61 -2.45
N GLY A 270 -24.82 -9.72 -1.93
CA GLY A 270 -24.46 -10.68 -0.89
C GLY A 270 -24.66 -12.15 -1.28
N ASN A 271 -25.12 -12.44 -2.50
CA ASN A 271 -25.36 -13.78 -3.01
C ASN A 271 -25.13 -13.89 -4.53
N MET A 272 -25.85 -14.77 -5.24
CA MET A 272 -25.66 -15.03 -6.68
C MET A 272 -26.99 -15.13 -7.44
N ILE A 273 -28.06 -14.50 -6.93
CA ILE A 273 -29.42 -14.65 -7.44
C ILE A 273 -29.83 -13.33 -8.11
N ASP A 274 -29.85 -13.29 -9.44
CA ASP A 274 -30.08 -12.05 -10.21
C ASP A 274 -31.47 -11.43 -10.05
N ASP A 275 -32.42 -12.09 -9.39
CA ASP A 275 -33.84 -11.72 -9.34
C ASP A 275 -34.32 -11.36 -7.93
N ASP A 276 -33.42 -11.10 -6.98
CA ASP A 276 -33.74 -10.89 -5.56
C ASP A 276 -33.68 -9.42 -5.11
N PHE A 277 -33.96 -8.50 -6.04
CA PHE A 277 -33.97 -7.04 -5.88
C PHE A 277 -32.61 -6.35 -5.89
N CYS A 278 -31.52 -7.11 -5.73
CA CYS A 278 -30.18 -6.65 -6.04
C CYS A 278 -29.59 -7.55 -7.12
N ALA A 279 -29.40 -7.04 -8.32
CA ALA A 279 -28.78 -7.84 -9.39
C ALA A 279 -27.36 -8.27 -8.99
N ASN A 280 -26.80 -9.29 -9.65
CA ASN A 280 -25.39 -9.68 -9.43
C ASN A 280 -24.38 -8.58 -9.82
N ASP A 281 -24.83 -7.54 -10.53
CA ASP A 281 -24.06 -6.34 -10.83
C ASP A 281 -24.35 -5.18 -9.86
N CYS A 282 -24.99 -5.47 -8.73
CA CYS A 282 -25.42 -4.56 -7.68
C CYS A 282 -26.22 -3.34 -8.18
N THR A 283 -26.91 -3.53 -9.30
CA THR A 283 -27.94 -2.59 -9.74
C THR A 283 -29.25 -2.89 -9.01
N GLY A 284 -29.86 -1.85 -8.46
CA GLY A 284 -31.16 -1.98 -7.80
C GLY A 284 -32.21 -2.34 -8.84
N ILE A 285 -32.73 -3.57 -8.80
CA ILE A 285 -33.83 -3.98 -9.68
C ILE A 285 -35.12 -3.48 -9.06
N GLY A 286 -35.35 -2.17 -9.16
CA GLY A 286 -36.52 -1.49 -8.64
C GLY A 286 -37.79 -1.95 -9.35
N TYR A 287 -38.42 -3.03 -8.88
CA TYR A 287 -39.78 -3.35 -9.29
C TYR A 287 -40.74 -2.37 -8.60
N THR A 288 -41.17 -1.33 -9.33
CA THR A 288 -42.19 -0.37 -8.86
C THR A 288 -43.61 -0.95 -8.83
N ALA A 289 -43.76 -2.27 -8.86
CA ALA A 289 -45.05 -2.94 -8.95
C ALA A 289 -45.04 -4.24 -8.15
N CYS A 290 -46.15 -4.49 -7.44
CA CYS A 290 -46.40 -5.71 -6.69
C CYS A 290 -46.11 -6.94 -7.56
N PHE A 291 -45.25 -7.83 -7.07
CA PHE A 291 -44.89 -9.08 -7.72
C PHE A 291 -45.72 -10.21 -7.10
N GLU A 292 -46.63 -10.81 -7.89
CA GLU A 292 -47.19 -12.12 -7.54
C GLU A 292 -46.11 -13.15 -7.82
N SER A 293 -45.67 -13.89 -6.79
CA SER A 293 -44.77 -15.01 -7.01
C SER A 293 -45.56 -16.13 -7.70
N ASP A 294 -45.50 -16.17 -9.03
CA ASP A 294 -45.91 -17.36 -9.80
C ASP A 294 -44.78 -18.43 -9.77
N PHE A 295 -43.73 -18.19 -8.99
CA PHE A 295 -42.59 -19.10 -8.78
C PHE A 295 -42.60 -19.68 -7.37
N GLY A 296 -43.20 -20.86 -7.23
CA GLY A 296 -43.13 -21.67 -6.01
C GLY A 296 -41.74 -22.30 -5.82
N VAL A 297 -40.84 -21.59 -5.13
CA VAL A 297 -39.44 -22.04 -4.95
C VAL A 297 -39.22 -22.86 -3.66
N LEU A 298 -40.08 -22.73 -2.64
CA LEU A 298 -40.04 -23.62 -1.46
C LEU A 298 -41.04 -24.76 -1.67
N ASN A 299 -40.55 -25.91 -2.15
CA ASN A 299 -41.22 -27.20 -2.39
C ASN A 299 -42.59 -27.46 -1.71
N ASN A 300 -43.66 -26.73 -2.04
CA ASN A 300 -45.06 -27.17 -1.86
C ASN A 300 -46.15 -26.25 -2.48
N GLY A 301 -45.90 -25.51 -3.56
CA GLY A 301 -46.99 -24.83 -4.28
C GLY A 301 -47.76 -23.78 -3.44
N ASP A 302 -47.05 -23.03 -2.59
CA ASP A 302 -47.63 -22.02 -1.71
C ASP A 302 -47.58 -20.61 -2.37
N PRO A 303 -48.71 -19.99 -2.76
CA PRO A 303 -48.73 -18.64 -3.33
C PRO A 303 -48.70 -17.54 -2.24
N TRP A 304 -47.59 -16.81 -2.22
CA TRP A 304 -47.41 -15.56 -1.46
C TRP A 304 -47.03 -14.41 -2.39
N VAL A 305 -47.16 -13.17 -1.94
CA VAL A 305 -46.87 -11.98 -2.74
C VAL A 305 -46.12 -10.94 -1.92
N ILE A 306 -45.37 -10.09 -2.61
CA ILE A 306 -44.69 -8.93 -2.01
C ILE A 306 -45.60 -7.71 -2.17
N CYS A 307 -46.01 -7.15 -1.04
CA CYS A 307 -46.93 -6.03 -0.97
C CYS A 307 -46.24 -4.67 -1.11
N SER A 308 -45.04 -4.56 -0.55
CA SER A 308 -44.15 -3.40 -0.65
C SER A 308 -42.75 -3.85 -0.28
N ILE A 309 -41.74 -3.29 -0.92
CA ILE A 309 -40.34 -3.57 -0.60
C ILE A 309 -39.51 -2.33 -0.86
N ASP A 310 -38.57 -2.05 0.03
CA ASP A 310 -37.54 -1.03 -0.07
C ASP A 310 -36.20 -1.59 0.44
N GLN A 311 -35.15 -0.77 0.36
CA GLN A 311 -33.78 -1.14 0.79
C GLN A 311 -33.66 -1.58 2.26
N ASN A 312 -34.66 -1.28 3.09
CA ASN A 312 -34.63 -1.54 4.53
C ASN A 312 -35.67 -2.57 4.96
N SER A 313 -36.73 -2.80 4.18
CA SER A 313 -37.84 -3.65 4.56
C SER A 313 -38.63 -4.25 3.40
N ALA A 314 -39.11 -5.48 3.57
CA ALA A 314 -40.08 -6.12 2.68
C ALA A 314 -41.33 -6.57 3.42
N TRP A 315 -42.49 -6.10 2.98
CA TRP A 315 -43.80 -6.52 3.44
C TRP A 315 -44.36 -7.61 2.53
N VAL A 316 -44.59 -8.79 3.08
CA VAL A 316 -45.00 -10.01 2.36
C VAL A 316 -46.34 -10.52 2.89
N ALA A 317 -47.17 -11.11 2.01
CA ALA A 317 -48.50 -11.64 2.33
C ALA A 317 -48.81 -12.96 1.63
N ALA A 318 -49.67 -13.80 2.21
CA ALA A 318 -50.20 -15.00 1.55
C ALA A 318 -51.72 -15.12 1.69
N ASN A 319 -52.45 -15.48 0.61
CA ASN A 319 -53.91 -15.74 0.65
C ASN A 319 -54.29 -17.21 0.73
N THR A 320 -53.41 -18.14 0.39
CA THR A 320 -53.71 -19.56 0.52
C THR A 320 -53.50 -20.02 1.95
N GLY A 321 -54.41 -20.84 2.47
CA GLY A 321 -54.14 -21.55 3.72
C GLY A 321 -52.97 -22.51 3.49
N GLY A 322 -51.93 -22.45 4.34
CA GLY A 322 -50.69 -23.21 4.19
C GLY A 322 -49.72 -22.92 5.32
N THR A 323 -48.59 -23.63 5.37
CA THR A 323 -47.49 -23.40 6.32
C THR A 323 -46.33 -22.71 5.60
N TYR A 324 -45.93 -21.52 6.05
CA TYR A 324 -44.87 -20.71 5.42
C TYR A 324 -43.66 -20.57 6.33
N GLN A 325 -42.45 -20.69 5.79
CA GLN A 325 -41.20 -20.41 6.52
C GLN A 325 -40.77 -18.97 6.25
N ALA A 326 -41.21 -18.05 7.11
CA ALA A 326 -41.05 -16.61 6.87
C ALA A 326 -39.58 -16.16 6.94
N ASP A 327 -38.77 -16.84 7.75
CA ASP A 327 -37.32 -16.65 7.83
C ASP A 327 -36.60 -17.07 6.56
N GLU A 328 -36.93 -18.24 6.00
CA GLU A 328 -36.37 -18.67 4.71
C GLU A 328 -36.80 -17.73 3.57
N ILE A 329 -38.03 -17.23 3.62
CA ILE A 329 -38.53 -16.27 2.62
C ILE A 329 -37.84 -14.91 2.76
N CYS A 330 -37.60 -14.42 4.00
CA CYS A 330 -36.85 -13.17 4.18
C CYS A 330 -35.41 -13.29 3.69
N ASN A 331 -34.74 -14.39 4.02
CA ASN A 331 -33.37 -14.65 3.53
C ASN A 331 -33.33 -14.73 2.00
N PHE A 332 -34.34 -15.34 1.38
CA PHE A 332 -34.47 -15.37 -0.08
C PHE A 332 -34.66 -13.98 -0.70
N LEU A 333 -35.25 -13.04 0.03
CA LEU A 333 -35.46 -11.65 -0.40
C LEU A 333 -34.28 -10.73 -0.03
N GLY A 334 -33.15 -11.27 0.41
CA GLY A 334 -31.98 -10.48 0.83
C GLY A 334 -32.11 -9.81 2.20
N PHE A 335 -33.05 -10.26 3.05
CA PHE A 335 -33.23 -9.72 4.41
C PHE A 335 -32.86 -10.72 5.50
N ASN A 336 -32.10 -10.25 6.48
CA ASN A 336 -31.54 -11.10 7.53
C ASN A 336 -32.41 -11.20 8.79
N THR A 337 -33.47 -10.39 8.89
CA THR A 337 -34.31 -10.31 10.09
C THR A 337 -35.80 -10.31 9.73
N LEU A 338 -36.60 -11.09 10.45
CA LEU A 338 -38.05 -11.01 10.43
C LEU A 338 -38.53 -10.25 11.68
N SER A 339 -39.15 -9.09 11.48
CA SER A 339 -39.43 -8.12 12.55
C SER A 339 -40.87 -8.16 13.06
N ASN A 340 -41.86 -8.17 12.16
CA ASN A 340 -43.30 -8.14 12.51
C ASN A 340 -44.10 -9.19 11.74
N TRP A 341 -45.14 -9.75 12.35
CA TRP A 341 -46.01 -10.75 11.70
C TRP A 341 -47.44 -10.77 12.29
N GLY A 342 -48.44 -11.21 11.49
CA GLY A 342 -49.84 -11.33 11.90
C GLY A 342 -50.79 -11.78 10.77
N GLY A 343 -52.08 -12.02 11.03
CA GLY A 343 -53.14 -12.22 10.02
C GLY A 343 -54.45 -12.83 10.56
N THR A 344 -55.62 -12.32 10.16
CA THR A 344 -56.95 -12.90 10.47
C THR A 344 -57.99 -12.89 9.32
N CYS A 345 -57.69 -12.39 8.10
CA CYS A 345 -58.63 -12.44 6.97
C CYS A 345 -57.95 -12.30 5.59
N GLY A 346 -58.59 -12.86 4.55
CA GLY A 346 -58.03 -13.26 3.25
C GLY A 346 -58.02 -12.24 2.10
N ASP A 347 -57.58 -11.01 2.34
CA ASP A 347 -57.22 -10.09 1.25
C ASP A 347 -55.71 -9.88 1.27
N VAL A 348 -55.02 -10.46 0.27
CA VAL A 348 -53.58 -10.28 0.06
C VAL A 348 -53.27 -8.79 0.04
N CYS A 349 -52.29 -8.32 0.81
CA CYS A 349 -51.91 -6.91 0.87
C CYS A 349 -53.06 -5.93 1.16
N GLY A 350 -54.17 -6.32 1.83
CA GLY A 350 -55.38 -5.47 1.94
C GLY A 350 -56.41 -5.85 3.02
N TYR A 351 -57.37 -4.94 3.29
CA TYR A 351 -58.37 -5.02 4.38
C TYR A 351 -59.54 -5.97 4.07
N CYS A 352 -60.17 -6.57 5.11
CA CYS A 352 -61.24 -7.58 5.08
C CYS A 352 -62.57 -7.22 4.35
N GLU A 353 -62.56 -6.35 3.33
CA GLU A 353 -63.74 -5.93 2.59
C GLU A 353 -63.57 -6.27 1.11
N GLY A 354 -63.69 -7.57 0.83
CA GLY A 354 -63.77 -8.23 -0.48
C GLY A 354 -63.85 -7.35 -1.72
N GLY A 355 -62.80 -7.41 -2.52
CA GLY A 355 -62.87 -7.15 -3.96
C GLY A 355 -61.81 -6.22 -4.53
N ALA A 356 -60.57 -6.70 -4.63
CA ALA A 356 -59.62 -6.51 -5.74
C ALA A 356 -58.32 -7.21 -5.34
N SER A 357 -57.56 -7.74 -6.31
CA SER A 357 -56.21 -8.27 -6.05
C SER A 357 -55.35 -7.22 -5.33
N SER A 358 -54.57 -7.66 -4.34
CA SER A 358 -53.51 -6.95 -3.61
C SER A 358 -52.84 -5.80 -4.35
N CYS A 359 -52.54 -6.02 -5.63
CA CYS A 359 -51.68 -5.17 -6.44
C CYS A 359 -52.32 -3.84 -6.91
N GLN A 360 -53.63 -3.70 -6.82
CA GLN A 360 -54.34 -2.49 -7.31
C GLN A 360 -54.68 -1.49 -6.20
N ASN A 361 -54.56 -1.91 -4.93
CA ASN A 361 -54.89 -1.09 -3.78
C ASN A 361 -54.12 -1.63 -2.55
N PRO A 362 -52.81 -1.32 -2.43
CA PRO A 362 -52.04 -1.78 -1.28
C PRO A 362 -52.66 -1.19 -0.02
N GLY A 363 -53.14 -2.06 0.86
CA GLY A 363 -53.70 -1.72 2.17
C GLY A 363 -52.63 -1.22 3.13
N SER A 364 -52.97 -1.18 4.42
CA SER A 364 -52.05 -0.75 5.48
C SER A 364 -51.27 -1.93 6.07
N MET A 365 -49.99 -1.72 6.42
CA MET A 365 -49.17 -2.62 7.24
C MET A 365 -49.73 -2.76 8.67
N ASN A 366 -50.76 -3.59 8.85
CA ASN A 366 -51.38 -3.84 10.15
C ASN A 366 -51.26 -5.32 10.52
N PHE A 367 -50.48 -5.61 11.55
CA PHE A 367 -50.25 -6.96 12.07
C PHE A 367 -51.20 -7.20 13.24
N ASP A 368 -52.28 -7.94 13.01
CA ASP A 368 -53.28 -8.25 14.04
C ASP A 368 -52.86 -9.37 15.01
N GLY A 369 -51.66 -9.95 14.82
CA GLY A 369 -51.09 -11.00 15.67
C GLY A 369 -51.81 -12.35 15.60
N GLY A 370 -52.63 -12.61 14.57
CA GLY A 370 -53.46 -13.81 14.47
C GLY A 370 -52.80 -15.12 14.01
N GLY A 371 -51.48 -15.15 13.77
CA GLY A 371 -50.75 -16.37 13.39
C GLY A 371 -50.61 -17.40 14.53
N ASP A 372 -50.06 -18.57 14.23
CA ASP A 372 -50.00 -19.75 15.12
C ASP A 372 -48.96 -19.66 16.26
N GLY A 373 -48.28 -18.52 16.42
CA GLY A 373 -47.30 -18.28 17.48
C GLY A 373 -45.93 -18.93 17.24
N ASN A 374 -45.70 -19.55 16.08
CA ASN A 374 -44.40 -20.11 15.71
C ASN A 374 -43.77 -19.33 14.54
N PHE A 375 -42.72 -18.57 14.84
CA PHE A 375 -41.99 -17.72 13.89
C PHE A 375 -41.46 -18.43 12.61
N PRO A 376 -40.88 -19.64 12.67
CA PRO A 376 -40.34 -20.33 11.50
C PRO A 376 -41.42 -21.00 10.65
N GLN A 377 -42.69 -21.02 11.10
CA GLN A 377 -43.76 -21.77 10.45
C GLN A 377 -45.10 -21.08 10.72
N LEU A 378 -45.62 -20.34 9.74
CA LEU A 378 -46.91 -19.65 9.84
C LEU A 378 -48.02 -20.48 9.16
N SER A 379 -49.04 -20.95 9.88
CA SER A 379 -50.04 -21.92 9.36
C SER A 379 -51.34 -21.37 8.72
N PHE A 380 -51.48 -20.06 8.46
CA PHE A 380 -52.73 -19.44 7.94
C PHE A 380 -52.49 -18.31 6.93
N THR A 381 -53.54 -17.61 6.46
CA THR A 381 -53.42 -16.32 5.75
C THR A 381 -52.69 -15.33 6.66
N VAL A 382 -51.48 -14.96 6.28
CA VAL A 382 -50.54 -14.21 7.12
C VAL A 382 -49.79 -13.15 6.34
N HIS A 383 -49.38 -12.11 7.07
CA HIS A 383 -48.53 -11.02 6.65
C HIS A 383 -47.28 -10.99 7.53
N TRP A 384 -46.13 -10.69 6.95
CA TRP A 384 -44.88 -10.50 7.69
C TRP A 384 -43.99 -9.40 7.12
N LEU A 385 -43.07 -8.90 7.94
CA LEU A 385 -42.11 -7.86 7.60
C LEU A 385 -40.69 -8.40 7.74
N CYS A 386 -39.95 -8.40 6.64
CA CYS A 386 -38.52 -8.63 6.58
C CYS A 386 -37.78 -7.28 6.71
N THR A 387 -36.65 -7.23 7.38
CA THR A 387 -35.84 -6.02 7.59
C THR A 387 -34.36 -6.34 7.64
N ASN A 388 -33.52 -5.36 7.24
CA ASN A 388 -32.09 -5.35 7.51
C ASN A 388 -31.84 -4.58 8.82
N ASN A 389 -31.02 -5.16 9.69
CA ASN A 389 -30.77 -4.66 11.05
C ASN A 389 -29.51 -3.80 11.09
#